data_AF-A0AAU9RV51-F1
#
_entry.id   AF-A0AAU9RV51-F1
#
_cell.length_a   1.000
_cell.length_b   1.000
_cell.length_c   1.000
_cell.angle_alpha   90.00
_cell.angle_beta   90.00
_cell.angle_gamma   90.00
#
_symmetry.space_group_name_H-M   'P 1'
#
loop_
_entity.id
_entity.type
_entity.pdbx_description
1 polymer ?
#
loop_
_entity_poly.entity_id
_entity_poly.type
_entity_poly.pdbx_seq_one_letter_code
_entity_poly.pdbx_strand_id
1 'polypeptide(L)'
;MVISVSTLFLKHPDIAANFKPKNQRLKTTYMNIFVDLIETVNKPPHSLSETELSNVRSELIELTEAGFKLDWLETKLDEVSLERKKASVDGIRVQELEEQVKNLKAELIKEKVKSATSAAKLDEQVKNLKAELIEEKEKSATYAAKVLSLEKTVSNIIEMNKKRKLSPQ
;
A
#
# COMPACT_ATOMS: atom_id res chain seq x y z
N MET A 1 0.01 -32.96 -16.86
CA MET A 1 1.01 -33.85 -17.49
C MET A 1 1.42 -34.86 -16.44
N VAL A 2 1.11 -36.14 -16.62
CA VAL A 2 1.53 -37.19 -15.67
C VAL A 2 2.99 -37.52 -15.97
N ILE A 3 3.89 -37.17 -15.04
CA ILE A 3 5.31 -37.56 -15.15
C ILE A 3 5.39 -38.99 -14.62
N SER A 4 5.89 -39.92 -15.43
CA SER A 4 6.09 -41.30 -14.95
C SER A 4 7.25 -41.36 -13.96
N VAL A 5 7.19 -42.30 -13.02
CA VAL A 5 8.27 -42.55 -12.05
C VAL A 5 9.61 -42.75 -12.75
N SER A 6 9.64 -43.51 -13.85
CA SER A 6 10.85 -43.70 -14.66
C SER A 6 11.42 -42.38 -15.19
N THR A 7 10.57 -41.43 -15.57
CA THR A 7 11.00 -40.11 -16.03
C THR A 7 11.57 -39.28 -14.87
N LEU A 8 11.04 -39.44 -13.65
CA LEU A 8 11.56 -38.76 -12.46
C LEU A 8 12.95 -39.24 -12.08
N PHE A 9 13.19 -40.55 -12.09
CA PHE A 9 14.54 -41.10 -11.86
C PHE A 9 15.55 -40.68 -12.93
N LEU A 10 15.11 -40.43 -14.18
CA LEU A 10 15.99 -39.87 -15.21
C LEU A 10 16.34 -38.40 -14.94
N LYS A 11 15.37 -37.61 -14.46
CA LYS A 11 15.58 -36.18 -14.14
C LYS A 11 16.36 -35.98 -12.85
N HIS A 12 16.20 -36.90 -11.90
CA HIS A 12 16.81 -36.87 -10.58
C HIS A 12 17.39 -38.25 -10.26
N PRO A 13 18.55 -38.61 -10.85
CA PRO A 13 19.16 -39.93 -10.68
C PRO A 13 19.49 -40.30 -9.24
N ASP A 14 19.62 -39.31 -8.36
CA ASP A 14 19.97 -39.46 -6.97
C ASP A 14 18.77 -39.52 -6.01
N ILE A 15 17.52 -39.57 -6.51
CA ILE A 15 16.27 -39.67 -5.72
C ILE A 15 16.37 -40.70 -4.60
N ALA A 16 16.99 -41.85 -4.84
CA ALA A 16 17.10 -42.93 -3.87
C ALA A 16 18.57 -43.31 -3.61
N ALA A 17 19.52 -42.39 -3.84
CA ALA A 17 20.95 -42.68 -3.72
C ALA A 17 21.37 -43.14 -2.33
N ASN A 18 20.70 -42.64 -1.28
CA ASN A 18 20.98 -43.00 0.11
C ASN A 18 20.01 -44.07 0.66
N PHE A 19 19.16 -44.64 -0.20
CA PHE A 19 18.16 -45.62 0.20
C PHE A 19 18.82 -46.98 0.51
N LYS A 20 18.86 -47.33 1.80
CA LYS A 20 19.57 -48.53 2.33
C LYS A 20 18.76 -49.83 2.41
N PRO A 21 17.42 -49.86 2.54
CA PRO A 21 16.67 -51.09 2.76
C PRO A 21 16.95 -52.18 1.72
N LYS A 22 17.42 -53.35 2.17
CA LYS A 22 17.69 -54.53 1.30
C LYS A 22 16.48 -55.45 1.15
N ASN A 23 15.59 -55.47 2.14
CA ASN A 23 14.40 -56.32 2.16
C ASN A 23 13.45 -55.91 1.03
N GLN A 24 13.10 -56.87 0.17
CA GLN A 24 12.28 -56.59 -1.01
C GLN A 24 10.89 -56.04 -0.67
N ARG A 25 10.27 -56.52 0.42
CA ARG A 25 8.95 -56.03 0.85
C ARG A 25 9.04 -54.56 1.27
N LEU A 26 10.06 -54.20 2.04
CA LEU A 26 10.29 -52.79 2.44
C LEU A 26 10.52 -51.90 1.22
N LYS A 27 11.33 -52.35 0.24
CA LYS A 27 11.53 -51.61 -1.01
C LYS A 27 10.21 -51.32 -1.72
N THR A 28 9.34 -52.33 -1.84
CA THR A 28 8.02 -52.18 -2.46
C THR A 28 7.16 -51.19 -1.67
N THR A 29 7.12 -51.27 -0.33
CA THR A 29 6.36 -50.34 0.49
C THR A 29 6.80 -48.89 0.28
N TYR A 30 8.11 -48.61 0.35
CA TYR A 30 8.62 -47.24 0.15
C TYR A 30 8.36 -46.72 -1.27
N MET A 31 8.49 -47.57 -2.29
CA MET A 31 8.19 -47.17 -3.66
C MET A 31 6.70 -46.87 -3.87
N ASN A 32 5.80 -47.62 -3.22
CA ASN A 32 4.37 -47.34 -3.28
C ASN A 32 4.05 -45.98 -2.63
N ILE A 33 4.58 -45.72 -1.43
CA ILE A 33 4.43 -44.41 -0.77
C ILE A 33 4.95 -43.30 -1.68
N PHE A 34 6.13 -43.47 -2.29
CA PHE A 34 6.69 -42.49 -3.22
C PHE A 34 5.78 -42.21 -4.44
N VAL A 35 5.19 -43.26 -5.02
CA VAL A 35 4.22 -43.13 -6.12
C VAL A 35 2.98 -42.37 -5.66
N ASP A 36 2.40 -42.75 -4.53
CA ASP A 36 1.20 -42.15 -3.96
C ASP A 36 1.41 -40.65 -3.66
N LEU A 37 2.60 -40.29 -3.17
CA LEU A 37 3.03 -38.91 -2.93
C LEU A 37 3.04 -38.10 -4.23
N ILE A 38 3.70 -38.63 -5.27
CA ILE A 38 3.76 -38.00 -6.60
C ILE A 38 2.36 -37.81 -7.17
N GLU A 39 1.52 -38.83 -7.11
CA GLU A 39 0.14 -38.77 -7.60
C GLU A 39 -0.64 -37.70 -6.87
N THR A 40 -0.53 -37.65 -5.53
CA THR A 40 -1.26 -36.70 -4.70
C THR A 40 -0.81 -35.26 -4.95
N VAL A 41 0.49 -34.96 -5.01
CA VAL A 41 0.97 -33.59 -5.30
C VAL A 41 0.72 -33.14 -6.75
N ASN A 42 0.36 -34.07 -7.65
CA ASN A 42 0.00 -33.75 -9.03
C ASN A 42 -1.51 -33.51 -9.21
N LYS A 43 -2.33 -33.76 -8.18
CA LYS A 43 -3.75 -33.41 -8.21
C LYS A 43 -3.91 -31.88 -8.27
N PRO A 44 -5.04 -31.36 -8.81
CA PRO A 44 -5.34 -29.94 -8.75
C PRO A 44 -5.29 -29.43 -7.29
N PRO A 45 -4.62 -28.29 -7.00
CA PRO A 45 -4.45 -27.81 -5.62
C PRO A 45 -5.74 -27.72 -4.82
N HIS A 46 -6.84 -27.31 -5.46
CA HIS A 46 -8.15 -27.14 -4.81
C HIS A 46 -8.88 -28.46 -4.51
N SER A 47 -8.43 -29.57 -5.09
CA SER A 47 -8.98 -30.90 -4.80
C SER A 47 -8.38 -31.52 -3.53
N LEU A 48 -7.27 -30.97 -3.04
CA LEU A 48 -6.55 -31.50 -1.88
C LEU A 48 -7.12 -30.94 -0.58
N SER A 49 -7.35 -31.82 0.39
CA SER A 49 -7.71 -31.44 1.76
C SER A 49 -6.49 -31.07 2.60
N GLU A 50 -6.71 -30.38 3.72
CA GLU A 50 -5.62 -30.11 4.70
C GLU A 50 -5.05 -31.42 5.25
N THR A 51 -5.92 -32.41 5.48
CA THR A 51 -5.51 -33.74 5.96
C THR A 51 -4.63 -34.46 4.94
N GLU A 52 -4.99 -34.45 3.64
CA GLU A 52 -4.13 -35.02 2.59
C GLU A 52 -2.76 -34.35 2.56
N LEU A 53 -2.71 -33.02 2.67
CA LEU A 53 -1.43 -32.30 2.68
C LEU A 53 -0.60 -32.59 3.92
N SER A 54 -1.23 -32.79 5.08
CA SER A 54 -0.57 -33.21 6.31
C SER A 54 0.00 -34.64 6.19
N ASN A 55 -0.76 -35.55 5.59
CA ASN A 55 -0.33 -36.93 5.35
C ASN A 55 0.87 -36.97 4.40
N VAL A 56 0.76 -36.28 3.27
CA VAL A 56 1.83 -36.17 2.26
C VAL A 56 3.11 -35.57 2.86
N ARG A 57 2.99 -34.55 3.73
CA ARG A 57 4.15 -34.02 4.47
C ARG A 57 4.80 -35.06 5.38
N SER A 58 3.98 -35.85 6.08
CA SER A 58 4.48 -36.90 6.98
C SER A 58 5.19 -38.02 6.22
N GLU A 59 4.58 -38.49 5.13
CA GLU A 59 5.16 -39.51 4.23
C GLU A 59 6.47 -39.02 3.59
N LEU A 60 6.56 -37.73 3.24
CA LEU A 60 7.77 -37.15 2.66
C LEU A 60 8.92 -37.13 3.68
N ILE A 61 8.63 -36.83 4.95
CA ILE A 61 9.60 -36.93 6.05
C ILE A 61 10.08 -38.37 6.18
N GLU A 62 9.16 -39.36 6.22
CA GLU A 62 9.50 -40.78 6.33
C GLU A 62 10.40 -41.26 5.17
N LEU A 63 10.11 -40.84 3.93
CA LEU A 63 10.93 -41.18 2.78
C LEU A 63 12.31 -40.52 2.84
N THR A 64 12.37 -39.26 3.27
CA THR A 64 13.64 -38.54 3.43
C THR A 64 14.52 -39.21 4.50
N GLU A 65 13.93 -39.61 5.63
CA GLU A 65 14.60 -40.40 6.67
C GLU A 65 15.06 -41.79 6.17
N ALA A 66 14.30 -42.41 5.26
CA ALA A 66 14.68 -43.66 4.61
C ALA A 66 15.83 -43.50 3.59
N GLY A 67 16.25 -42.27 3.29
CA GLY A 67 17.36 -41.94 2.41
C GLY A 67 16.96 -41.53 1.01
N PHE A 68 15.70 -41.15 0.78
CA PHE A 68 15.33 -40.46 -0.46
C PHE A 68 15.77 -38.99 -0.41
N LYS A 69 16.08 -38.43 -1.59
CA LYS A 69 16.36 -37.01 -1.80
C LYS A 69 15.18 -36.37 -2.53
N LEU A 70 14.35 -35.66 -1.77
CA LEU A 70 13.03 -35.20 -2.21
C LEU A 70 12.82 -33.68 -2.12
N ASP A 71 13.89 -32.88 -2.07
CA ASP A 71 13.83 -31.40 -1.97
C ASP A 71 12.93 -30.76 -3.05
N TRP A 72 12.94 -31.32 -4.26
CA TRP A 72 12.09 -30.85 -5.35
C TRP A 72 10.59 -31.11 -5.10
N LEU A 73 10.29 -32.20 -4.39
CA LEU A 73 8.93 -32.60 -4.03
C LEU A 73 8.42 -31.80 -2.83
N GLU A 74 9.30 -31.45 -1.88
CA GLU A 74 9.03 -30.48 -0.82
C GLU A 74 8.62 -29.12 -1.40
N THR A 75 9.44 -28.60 -2.31
CA THR A 75 9.18 -27.32 -2.98
C THR A 75 7.82 -27.34 -3.68
N LYS A 76 7.54 -28.42 -4.42
CA LYS A 76 6.27 -28.59 -5.13
C LYS A 76 5.07 -28.68 -4.18
N LEU A 77 5.21 -29.37 -3.05
CA LEU A 77 4.16 -29.48 -2.05
C LEU A 77 3.82 -28.12 -1.43
N ASP A 78 4.82 -27.29 -1.20
CA ASP A 78 4.63 -25.93 -0.70
C ASP A 78 3.95 -25.01 -1.73
N GLU A 79 4.33 -25.12 -3.01
CA GLU A 79 3.64 -24.42 -4.11
C GLU A 79 2.15 -24.79 -4.18
N VAL A 80 1.84 -26.09 -4.18
CA VAL A 80 0.46 -26.60 -4.23
C VAL A 80 -0.33 -26.16 -2.99
N SER A 81 0.30 -26.23 -1.81
CA SER A 81 -0.32 -25.76 -0.56
C SER A 81 -0.61 -24.26 -0.58
N LEU A 82 0.29 -23.45 -1.15
CA LEU A 82 0.12 -22.01 -1.30
C LEU A 82 -1.02 -21.68 -2.28
N GLU A 83 -1.04 -22.34 -3.44
CA GLU A 83 -2.06 -22.12 -4.46
C GLU A 83 -3.45 -22.52 -3.97
N ARG A 84 -3.57 -23.64 -3.24
CA ARG A 84 -4.81 -24.03 -2.58
C ARG A 84 -5.30 -22.93 -1.62
N LYS A 85 -4.42 -22.42 -0.76
CA LYS A 85 -4.75 -21.37 0.21
C LYS A 85 -5.18 -20.08 -0.47
N LYS A 86 -4.58 -19.71 -1.63
CA LYS A 86 -4.98 -18.51 -2.37
C LYS A 86 -6.41 -18.58 -2.91
N ALA A 87 -6.88 -19.75 -3.33
CA ALA A 87 -8.25 -19.91 -3.81
C ALA A 87 -9.25 -20.33 -2.72
N SER A 88 -8.81 -20.46 -1.46
CA SER A 88 -9.74 -20.68 -0.36
C SER A 88 -10.57 -19.42 -0.13
N VAL A 89 -11.65 -19.54 0.63
CA VAL A 89 -12.46 -18.38 1.06
C VAL A 89 -11.59 -17.33 1.73
N ASP A 90 -10.64 -17.75 2.57
CA ASP A 90 -9.70 -16.85 3.24
C ASP A 90 -8.74 -16.19 2.23
N GLY A 91 -8.23 -16.95 1.27
CA GLY A 91 -7.35 -16.42 0.23
C GLY A 91 -8.03 -15.38 -0.67
N ILE A 92 -9.25 -15.67 -1.11
CA ILE A 92 -10.08 -14.75 -1.89
C ILE A 92 -10.37 -13.49 -1.06
N ARG A 93 -10.72 -13.65 0.22
CA ARG A 93 -10.97 -12.53 1.12
C ARG A 93 -9.73 -11.67 1.34
N VAL A 94 -8.54 -12.27 1.44
CA VAL A 94 -7.28 -11.53 1.52
C VAL A 94 -7.05 -10.72 0.25
N GLN A 95 -7.24 -11.30 -0.93
CA GLN A 95 -7.10 -10.59 -2.21
C GLN A 95 -8.08 -9.41 -2.34
N GLU A 96 -9.33 -9.61 -1.93
CA GLU A 96 -10.33 -8.54 -1.91
C GLU A 96 -9.93 -7.40 -0.96
N LEU A 97 -9.43 -7.74 0.24
CA LEU A 97 -8.94 -6.74 1.19
C LEU A 97 -7.70 -5.99 0.67
N GLU A 98 -6.78 -6.68 -0.01
CA GLU A 98 -5.62 -6.07 -0.65
C GLU A 98 -6.03 -5.03 -1.71
N GLU A 99 -7.05 -5.36 -2.52
CA GLU A 99 -7.61 -4.43 -3.50
C GLU A 99 -8.31 -3.24 -2.85
N GLN A 100 -9.12 -3.47 -1.81
CA GLN A 100 -9.76 -2.39 -1.05
C GLN A 100 -8.73 -1.43 -0.42
N VAL A 101 -7.65 -1.97 0.17
CA VAL A 101 -6.56 -1.16 0.75
C VAL A 101 -5.87 -0.32 -0.33
N LYS A 102 -5.63 -0.90 -1.51
CA LYS A 102 -5.03 -0.17 -2.64
C LYS A 102 -5.93 0.97 -3.11
N ASN A 103 -7.25 0.75 -3.21
CA ASN A 103 -8.20 1.80 -3.58
C ASN A 103 -8.26 2.92 -2.54
N LEU A 104 -8.38 2.57 -1.25
CA LEU A 104 -8.41 3.56 -0.15
C LEU A 104 -7.13 4.40 -0.10
N LYS A 105 -5.97 3.79 -0.37
CA LYS A 105 -4.70 4.52 -0.45
C LYS A 105 -4.70 5.55 -1.59
N ALA A 106 -5.27 5.20 -2.75
CA ALA A 106 -5.38 6.11 -3.88
C ALA A 106 -6.35 7.28 -3.58
N GLU A 107 -7.49 6.99 -2.96
CA GLU A 107 -8.46 8.00 -2.53
C GLU A 107 -7.88 8.97 -1.50
N LEU A 108 -7.13 8.45 -0.52
CA LEU A 108 -6.44 9.26 0.48
C LEU A 108 -5.44 10.23 -0.16
N ILE A 109 -4.65 9.77 -1.14
CA ILE A 109 -3.69 10.63 -1.86
C ILE A 109 -4.45 11.72 -2.63
N LYS A 110 -5.52 11.36 -3.34
CA LYS A 110 -6.36 12.30 -4.08
C LYS A 110 -6.91 13.39 -3.16
N GLU A 111 -7.41 13.03 -1.98
CA GLU A 111 -7.96 13.99 -1.04
C GLU A 111 -6.88 14.87 -0.39
N LYS A 112 -5.69 14.30 -0.10
CA LYS A 112 -4.53 15.06 0.37
C LYS A 112 -4.07 16.12 -0.65
N VAL A 113 -4.10 15.79 -1.95
CA VAL A 113 -3.74 16.75 -3.01
C VAL A 113 -4.79 17.86 -3.13
N LYS A 114 -6.08 17.52 -3.07
CA LYS A 114 -7.16 18.52 -3.11
C LYS A 114 -7.09 19.48 -1.93
N SER A 115 -6.93 18.95 -0.71
CA SER A 115 -6.81 19.78 0.50
C SER A 115 -5.58 20.69 0.44
N ALA A 116 -4.42 20.18 -0.01
CA ALA A 116 -3.24 21.01 -0.23
C ALA A 116 -3.47 22.13 -1.27
N THR A 117 -4.18 21.82 -2.36
CA THR A 117 -4.53 22.81 -3.40
C THR A 117 -5.47 23.89 -2.84
N SER A 118 -6.48 23.50 -2.07
CA SER A 118 -7.40 24.46 -1.41
C SER A 118 -6.66 25.33 -0.39
N ALA A 119 -5.76 24.74 0.38
CA ALA A 119 -4.92 25.48 1.34
C ALA A 119 -4.03 26.52 0.63
N ALA A 120 -3.40 26.16 -0.49
CA ALA A 120 -2.60 27.09 -1.29
C ALA A 120 -3.44 28.26 -1.85
N LYS A 121 -4.67 27.98 -2.32
CA LYS A 121 -5.59 29.03 -2.80
C LYS A 121 -6.03 29.97 -1.67
N LEU A 122 -6.21 29.47 -0.46
CA LEU A 122 -6.53 30.30 0.70
C LEU A 122 -5.34 31.15 1.14
N ASP A 123 -4.13 30.58 1.15
CA ASP A 123 -2.90 31.31 1.47
C ASP A 123 -2.68 32.49 0.49
N GLU A 124 -2.92 32.26 -0.80
CA GLU A 124 -2.84 33.31 -1.82
C GLU A 124 -3.89 34.41 -1.63
N GLN A 125 -5.14 34.04 -1.33
CA GLN A 125 -6.19 35.02 -1.03
C GLN A 125 -5.85 35.86 0.22
N VAL A 126 -5.30 35.24 1.25
CA VAL A 126 -4.88 35.95 2.47
C VAL A 126 -3.75 36.95 2.17
N LYS A 127 -2.78 36.59 1.31
CA LYS A 127 -1.73 37.52 0.87
C LYS A 127 -2.31 38.73 0.12
N ASN A 128 -3.24 38.49 -0.80
CA ASN A 128 -3.88 39.55 -1.57
C ASN A 128 -4.68 40.50 -0.68
N LEU A 129 -5.53 39.98 0.21
CA LEU A 129 -6.30 40.80 1.16
C LEU A 129 -5.38 41.59 2.11
N LYS A 130 -4.24 41.02 2.51
CA LYS A 130 -3.25 41.71 3.33
C LYS A 130 -2.60 42.88 2.57
N ALA A 131 -2.32 42.72 1.29
CA ALA A 131 -1.80 43.80 0.44
C ALA A 131 -2.83 44.92 0.26
N GLU A 132 -4.08 44.59 -0.06
CA GLU A 132 -5.18 45.55 -0.19
C GLU A 132 -5.40 46.34 1.11
N LEU A 133 -5.32 45.67 2.27
CA LEU A 133 -5.44 46.33 3.58
C LEU A 133 -4.33 47.36 3.83
N ILE A 134 -3.09 47.06 3.41
CA ILE A 134 -1.96 47.99 3.55
C ILE A 134 -2.19 49.21 2.67
N GLU A 135 -2.55 48.99 1.40
CA GLU A 135 -2.83 50.07 0.45
C GLU A 135 -3.95 50.99 0.96
N GLU A 136 -5.04 50.43 1.48
CA GLU A 136 -6.16 51.23 1.99
C GLU A 136 -5.79 52.02 3.26
N LYS A 137 -4.92 51.45 4.12
CA LYS A 137 -4.38 52.18 5.28
C LYS A 137 -3.52 53.38 4.87
N GLU A 138 -2.69 53.24 3.84
CA GLU A 138 -1.87 54.34 3.32
C GLU A 138 -2.72 55.44 2.69
N LYS A 139 -3.75 55.07 1.92
CA LYS A 139 -4.74 56.02 1.39
C LYS A 139 -5.47 56.76 2.50
N SER A 140 -5.96 56.03 3.50
CA SER A 140 -6.65 56.61 4.66
C SER A 140 -5.77 57.59 5.43
N ALA A 141 -4.50 57.24 5.69
CA ALA A 141 -3.54 58.15 6.31
C ALA A 141 -3.31 59.43 5.47
N THR A 142 -3.25 59.28 4.15
CA THR A 142 -3.13 60.42 3.21
C THR A 142 -4.36 61.32 3.27
N TYR A 143 -5.57 60.76 3.29
CA TYR A 143 -6.81 61.53 3.44
C TYR A 143 -6.86 62.27 4.78
N ALA A 144 -6.52 61.60 5.88
CA ALA A 144 -6.46 62.21 7.21
C ALA A 144 -5.50 63.43 7.24
N ALA A 145 -4.32 63.31 6.63
CA ALA A 145 -3.37 64.42 6.54
C ALA A 145 -3.92 65.62 5.74
N LYS A 146 -4.64 65.36 4.63
CA LYS A 146 -5.31 66.41 3.84
C LYS A 146 -6.40 67.12 4.65
N VAL A 147 -7.19 66.38 5.42
CA VAL A 147 -8.25 66.95 6.28
C VAL A 147 -7.64 67.88 7.33
N LEU A 148 -6.59 67.45 8.03
CA LEU A 148 -5.90 68.29 9.03
C LEU A 148 -5.36 69.59 8.41
N SER A 149 -4.83 69.54 7.18
CA SER A 149 -4.37 70.73 6.46
C SER A 149 -5.52 71.69 6.13
N LEU A 150 -6.68 71.17 5.73
CA LEU A 150 -7.87 71.98 5.45
C LEU A 150 -8.42 72.61 6.72
N GLU A 151 -8.56 71.86 7.81
CA GLU A 151 -9.02 72.36 9.11
C GLU A 151 -8.14 73.51 9.63
N LYS A 152 -6.81 73.38 9.49
CA LYS A 152 -5.86 74.45 9.80
C LYS A 152 -6.07 75.69 8.93
N THR A 153 -6.29 75.49 7.63
CA THR A 153 -6.54 76.60 6.68
C THR A 153 -7.84 77.34 7.02
N VAL A 154 -8.91 76.60 7.32
CA VAL A 154 -10.20 77.17 7.73
C VAL A 154 -10.06 77.95 9.04
N SER A 155 -9.33 77.42 10.01
CA SER A 155 -9.07 78.09 11.30
C SER A 155 -8.37 79.45 11.10
N ASN A 156 -7.34 79.49 10.25
CA ASN A 156 -6.62 80.72 9.91
C ASN A 156 -7.54 81.76 9.25
N ILE A 157 -8.39 81.35 8.30
CA ILE A 157 -9.35 82.25 7.63
C ILE A 157 -10.34 82.84 8.63
N ILE A 158 -10.86 82.02 9.56
CA ILE A 158 -11.77 82.48 10.62
C ILE A 158 -11.09 83.54 11.48
N GLU A 159 -9.83 83.32 11.88
CA GLU A 159 -9.07 84.27 12.68
C GLU A 159 -8.82 85.60 11.93
N MET A 160 -8.42 85.53 10.65
CA MET A 160 -8.24 86.72 9.81
C MET A 160 -9.52 87.55 9.69
N ASN A 161 -10.66 86.90 9.49
CA ASN A 161 -11.96 87.58 9.40
C ASN A 161 -12.36 88.23 10.73
N LYS A 162 -12.08 87.59 11.88
CA LYS A 162 -12.28 88.20 13.20
C LYS A 162 -11.43 89.48 13.36
N LYS A 163 -10.15 89.44 12.99
CA LYS A 163 -9.24 90.61 13.04
C LYS A 163 -9.73 91.77 12.15
N ARG A 164 -10.21 91.47 10.93
CA ARG A 164 -10.75 92.48 10.01
C ARG A 164 -11.97 93.23 10.57
N LYS A 165 -12.87 92.54 11.28
CA LYS A 165 -14.06 93.17 11.88
C LYS A 165 -13.76 94.10 13.07
N LEU A 166 -12.60 93.96 13.72
CA LEU A 166 -12.18 94.75 14.89
C LEU A 166 -11.36 96.00 14.53
N SER A 167 -11.06 96.19 13.24
CA SER A 167 -10.38 97.38 12.70
C SER A 167 -11.24 98.00 11.60
N PRO A 168 -12.33 98.72 11.91
CA PRO A 168 -13.01 99.52 10.92
C PRO A 168 -12.12 100.69 10.52
N GLN A 169 -11.97 100.92 9.22
CA GLN A 169 -11.54 102.23 8.71
C GLN A 169 -12.60 103.28 9.01
#